data_AF-A0A1G5PXP5-F1
#
_entry.id   AF-A0A1G5PXP5-F1
#
_cell.length_a   1.000
_cell.length_b   1.000
_cell.length_c   1.000
_cell.angle_alpha   90.00
_cell.angle_beta   90.00
_cell.angle_gamma   90.00
#
_symmetry.space_group_name_H-M   'P 1'
#
loop_
_entity.id
_entity.type
_entity.pdbx_description
1 polymer ?
#
loop_
_entity_poly.entity_id
_entity_poly.type
_entity_poly.pdbx_seq_one_letter_code
_entity_poly.pdbx_strand_id
1 'polypeptide(L)'
;MQDHEERNDQAGYRRSIRDARPYVFSPYAGPEAPDPFIETTKRCSANKDDRINEILSLVEEKPKGRNFTIMDACSAHVAGAKKSANAKKVFLHGFMQFPTDLKITDRNQRLMLAIAVDFVNQTYGGNAVFHARIDRDEKGQHGVDVFFAPRYEKHTASKGTEQWISLSKFSKENARKRYGKRQKEVKNKKTGKFEPVFGANRKPVMVWNDADVFQGRALQDAWFEHLKAHVGGKYEIERGKPKKGRGSDRLSPEDYAAEQEQQKLLAEIERQIQTRQEKAQLGGRRQEVAAQLIEQAREKAEVAAHQAAESIVADAQKNADAFMDGIFQGAENDARAITHSMLSTDVKEFLEIKEENTRLQAEVIRQGKTIKLLSEVLKTVLPAGLRKLVRSAFDAGWEKINQDTKPNGSGEQSKPSI
;
A
#
# COMPACT_ATOMS: atom_id res chain seq x y z
N MET A 1 26.69 -14.40 -31.77
CA MET A 1 26.88 -15.49 -30.77
C MET A 1 28.06 -15.15 -29.89
N GLN A 2 29.21 -14.73 -30.44
CA GLN A 2 30.15 -13.88 -29.70
C GLN A 2 29.40 -12.74 -29.01
N ASP A 3 28.48 -12.05 -29.70
CA ASP A 3 27.62 -11.03 -29.07
C ASP A 3 26.70 -11.51 -27.91
N HIS A 4 26.49 -12.82 -27.73
CA HIS A 4 25.74 -13.36 -26.59
C HIS A 4 26.64 -13.73 -25.41
N GLU A 5 27.92 -14.03 -25.66
CA GLU A 5 28.94 -14.34 -24.65
C GLU A 5 29.79 -13.11 -24.28
N GLU A 6 29.82 -12.11 -25.15
CA GLU A 6 30.57 -10.85 -25.10
C GLU A 6 29.62 -9.64 -25.13
N ARG A 7 28.36 -9.85 -24.72
CA ARG A 7 27.32 -8.83 -24.76
C ARG A 7 27.73 -7.65 -23.85
N ASN A 8 28.10 -6.54 -24.47
CA ASN A 8 28.37 -5.30 -23.79
C ASN A 8 27.04 -4.60 -23.42
N ASP A 9 27.02 -3.82 -22.36
CA ASP A 9 25.94 -2.89 -22.10
C ASP A 9 25.97 -1.70 -23.09
N GLN A 10 24.95 -0.83 -23.08
CA GLN A 10 24.92 0.38 -23.91
C GLN A 10 26.11 1.33 -23.67
N ALA A 11 26.81 1.19 -22.54
CA ALA A 11 28.01 1.95 -22.23
C ALA A 11 29.30 1.27 -22.73
N GLY A 12 29.19 0.12 -23.40
CA GLY A 12 30.32 -0.62 -23.97
C GLY A 12 31.06 -1.52 -22.98
N TYR A 13 30.60 -1.65 -21.73
CA TYR A 13 31.20 -2.52 -20.74
C TYR A 13 30.68 -3.93 -20.83
N ARG A 14 31.56 -4.92 -20.64
CA ARG A 14 31.17 -6.33 -20.57
C ARG A 14 30.20 -6.50 -19.39
N ARG A 15 28.97 -6.94 -19.67
CA ARG A 15 27.94 -7.10 -18.63
C ARG A 15 28.50 -7.95 -17.48
N SER A 16 28.43 -7.42 -16.26
CA SER A 16 28.89 -8.17 -15.07
C SER A 16 28.07 -9.45 -14.94
N ILE A 17 28.73 -10.58 -15.11
CA ILE A 17 28.15 -11.89 -14.90
C ILE A 17 27.93 -12.00 -13.38
N ARG A 18 26.67 -11.99 -12.93
CA ARG A 18 26.36 -12.18 -11.49
C ARG A 18 27.00 -13.47 -10.98
N ASP A 19 27.45 -13.41 -9.73
CA ASP A 19 28.16 -14.45 -8.97
C ASP A 19 27.24 -15.61 -8.53
N ALA A 20 26.37 -16.07 -9.45
CA ALA A 20 25.49 -17.21 -9.26
C ALA A 20 26.09 -18.46 -9.93
N ARG A 21 26.08 -19.56 -9.19
CA ARG A 21 26.51 -20.91 -9.61
C ARG A 21 25.69 -21.36 -10.83
N PRO A 22 26.26 -21.50 -12.05
CA PRO A 22 25.44 -21.65 -13.24
C PRO A 22 25.06 -23.10 -13.46
N TYR A 23 23.79 -23.44 -13.32
CA TYR A 23 23.29 -24.74 -13.78
C TYR A 23 23.24 -24.79 -15.30
N VAL A 24 23.83 -25.84 -15.85
CA VAL A 24 23.91 -26.11 -17.28
C VAL A 24 23.53 -27.55 -17.59
N PHE A 25 22.91 -27.73 -18.75
CA PHE A 25 22.67 -29.03 -19.35
C PHE A 25 23.47 -29.05 -20.64
N SER A 26 24.45 -29.95 -20.76
CA SER A 26 25.33 -30.01 -21.93
C SER A 26 25.84 -31.44 -22.14
N PRO A 27 24.97 -32.38 -22.56
CA PRO A 27 25.29 -33.81 -22.61
C PRO A 27 26.51 -34.11 -23.48
N TYR A 28 26.79 -33.28 -24.49
CA TYR A 28 27.86 -33.51 -25.46
C TYR A 28 29.16 -32.74 -25.17
N ALA A 29 29.27 -32.07 -24.02
CA ALA A 29 30.44 -31.24 -23.69
C ALA A 29 31.48 -31.96 -22.82
N GLY A 30 31.52 -33.31 -22.83
CA GLY A 30 32.40 -34.10 -21.98
C GLY A 30 33.11 -35.23 -22.72
N PRO A 31 34.19 -35.79 -22.15
CA PRO A 31 34.91 -36.92 -22.74
C PRO A 31 34.06 -38.21 -22.78
N GLU A 32 33.10 -38.36 -21.87
CA GLU A 32 32.11 -39.44 -21.83
C GLU A 32 30.79 -39.05 -22.53
N ALA A 33 30.84 -38.09 -23.47
CA ALA A 33 29.66 -37.65 -24.19
C ALA A 33 29.00 -38.84 -24.92
N PRO A 34 27.68 -39.04 -24.76
CA PRO A 34 26.97 -40.06 -25.50
C PRO A 34 26.99 -39.74 -27.00
N ASP A 35 26.98 -40.77 -27.84
CA ASP A 35 26.88 -40.59 -29.29
C ASP A 35 25.50 -40.02 -29.66
N PRO A 36 25.41 -38.81 -30.24
CA PRO A 36 24.14 -38.22 -30.65
C PRO A 36 23.35 -39.11 -31.62
N PHE A 37 24.01 -39.97 -32.40
CA PHE A 37 23.33 -40.93 -33.26
C PHE A 37 22.51 -41.93 -32.47
N ILE A 38 23.13 -42.56 -31.46
CA ILE A 38 22.50 -43.54 -30.60
C ILE A 38 21.38 -42.88 -29.80
N GLU A 39 21.62 -41.68 -29.26
CA GLU A 39 20.58 -40.94 -28.52
C GLU A 39 19.35 -40.60 -29.37
N THR A 40 19.54 -40.37 -30.68
CA THR A 40 18.41 -40.10 -31.59
C THR A 40 17.56 -41.34 -31.86
N THR A 41 18.15 -42.55 -31.81
CA THR A 41 17.42 -43.80 -32.06
C THR A 41 16.75 -44.36 -30.81
N LYS A 42 17.21 -43.93 -29.62
CA LYS A 42 16.58 -44.31 -28.36
C LYS A 42 15.14 -43.82 -28.31
N ARG A 43 14.25 -44.73 -27.91
CA ARG A 43 12.85 -44.39 -27.65
C ARG A 43 12.77 -43.64 -26.32
N CYS A 44 12.30 -42.40 -26.34
CA CYS A 44 12.07 -41.64 -25.11
C CYS A 44 11.07 -42.37 -24.20
N SER A 45 11.32 -42.34 -22.88
CA SER A 45 10.37 -42.86 -21.90
C SER A 45 9.01 -42.17 -22.04
N ALA A 46 7.92 -42.96 -22.02
CA ALA A 46 6.57 -42.43 -22.02
C ALA A 46 6.24 -41.71 -20.70
N ASN A 47 6.84 -42.16 -19.60
CA ASN A 47 6.67 -41.57 -18.29
C ASN A 47 7.43 -40.25 -18.19
N LYS A 48 6.71 -39.21 -17.77
CA LYS A 48 7.22 -37.86 -17.64
C LYS A 48 8.29 -37.73 -16.57
N ASP A 49 8.08 -38.34 -15.42
CA ASP A 49 8.98 -38.19 -14.27
C ASP A 49 10.33 -38.85 -14.55
N ASP A 50 10.32 -39.99 -15.27
CA ASP A 50 11.55 -40.67 -15.68
C ASP A 50 12.39 -39.80 -16.62
N ARG A 51 11.76 -39.14 -17.61
CA ARG A 51 12.48 -38.22 -18.52
C ARG A 51 13.07 -37.03 -17.77
N ILE A 52 12.31 -36.44 -16.85
CA ILE A 52 12.79 -35.31 -16.06
C ILE A 52 13.97 -35.74 -15.18
N ASN A 53 13.89 -36.91 -14.54
CA ASN A 53 14.97 -37.44 -13.71
C ASN A 53 16.24 -37.76 -14.53
N GLU A 54 16.09 -38.31 -15.73
CA GLU A 54 17.19 -38.52 -16.67
C GLU A 54 17.87 -37.19 -17.01
N ILE A 55 17.10 -36.17 -17.38
CA ILE A 55 17.66 -34.84 -17.68
C ILE A 55 18.32 -34.22 -16.45
N LEU A 56 17.69 -34.31 -15.29
CA LEU A 56 18.24 -33.80 -14.02
C LEU A 56 19.58 -34.43 -13.67
N SER A 57 19.78 -35.72 -13.99
CA SER A 57 21.05 -36.40 -13.75
C SER A 57 22.21 -35.82 -14.58
N LEU A 58 21.89 -35.16 -15.70
CA LEU A 58 22.82 -34.51 -16.62
C LEU A 58 22.95 -33.00 -16.37
N VAL A 59 22.15 -32.43 -15.43
CA VAL A 59 22.26 -31.03 -15.03
C VAL A 59 23.41 -30.91 -14.03
N GLU A 60 24.44 -30.17 -14.43
CA GLU A 60 25.61 -29.92 -13.61
C GLU A 60 25.75 -28.43 -13.29
N GLU A 61 26.43 -28.14 -12.18
CA GLU A 61 26.96 -26.80 -11.93
C GLU A 61 28.18 -26.60 -12.84
N LYS A 62 28.18 -25.55 -13.66
CA LYS A 62 29.26 -25.29 -14.62
C LYS A 62 30.61 -25.23 -13.89
N PRO A 63 31.54 -26.16 -14.14
CA PRO A 63 32.83 -26.18 -13.45
C PRO A 63 33.66 -24.97 -13.85
N LYS A 64 34.38 -24.35 -12.90
CA LYS A 64 35.25 -23.18 -13.14
C LYS A 64 36.34 -23.43 -14.19
N GLY A 65 36.74 -24.69 -14.41
CA GLY A 65 37.77 -25.08 -15.40
C GLY A 65 37.23 -25.69 -16.71
N ARG A 66 35.91 -25.83 -16.88
CA ARG A 66 35.32 -26.45 -18.09
C ARG A 66 35.09 -25.38 -19.16
N ASN A 67 36.03 -25.30 -20.11
CA ASN A 67 36.07 -24.31 -21.19
C ASN A 67 35.38 -24.77 -22.49
N PHE A 68 34.41 -25.69 -22.43
CA PHE A 68 33.64 -26.03 -23.62
C PHE A 68 32.64 -24.93 -23.93
N THR A 69 32.72 -24.38 -25.14
CA THR A 69 31.82 -23.35 -25.64
C THR A 69 30.50 -23.97 -26.09
N ILE A 70 29.44 -23.16 -26.21
CA ILE A 70 28.15 -23.60 -26.77
C ILE A 70 28.35 -24.16 -28.20
N MET A 71 29.36 -23.64 -28.91
CA MET A 71 29.70 -24.07 -30.26
C MET A 71 30.33 -25.45 -30.30
N ASP A 72 31.09 -25.85 -29.29
CA ASP A 72 31.67 -27.20 -29.20
C ASP A 72 30.56 -28.24 -29.00
N ALA A 73 29.63 -27.97 -28.08
CA ALA A 73 28.45 -28.82 -27.86
C ALA A 73 27.56 -28.91 -29.11
N CYS A 74 27.39 -27.79 -29.83
CA CYS A 74 26.68 -27.77 -31.10
C CYS A 74 27.39 -28.61 -32.17
N SER A 75 28.71 -28.46 -32.30
CA SER A 75 29.50 -29.18 -33.30
C SER A 75 29.48 -30.68 -33.04
N ALA A 76 29.60 -31.09 -31.77
CA ALA A 76 29.46 -32.48 -31.35
C ALA A 76 28.06 -33.03 -31.66
N HIS A 77 27.00 -32.31 -31.31
CA HIS A 77 25.61 -32.74 -31.57
C HIS A 77 25.26 -32.82 -33.05
N VAL A 78 25.84 -31.94 -33.89
CA VAL A 78 25.58 -31.90 -35.33
C VAL A 78 26.45 -32.90 -36.10
N ALA A 79 27.51 -33.42 -35.48
CA ALA A 79 28.43 -34.36 -36.11
C ALA A 79 27.68 -35.56 -36.73
N GLY A 80 28.04 -35.83 -37.99
CA GLY A 80 27.48 -36.90 -38.83
C GLY A 80 26.03 -36.72 -39.30
N ALA A 81 25.27 -35.74 -38.81
CA ALA A 81 23.94 -35.46 -39.33
C ALA A 81 23.98 -34.59 -40.60
N LYS A 82 23.11 -34.90 -41.57
CA LYS A 82 22.97 -34.09 -42.79
C LYS A 82 22.10 -32.86 -42.54
N LYS A 83 22.44 -31.75 -43.21
CA LYS A 83 21.62 -30.54 -43.25
C LYS A 83 21.27 -30.17 -44.69
N SER A 84 20.16 -29.47 -44.87
CA SER A 84 19.83 -28.89 -46.18
C SER A 84 20.92 -27.90 -46.60
N ALA A 85 21.35 -27.95 -47.85
CA ALA A 85 22.33 -27.01 -48.41
C ALA A 85 21.86 -25.54 -48.29
N ASN A 86 20.54 -25.32 -48.30
CA ASN A 86 19.93 -23.98 -48.20
C ASN A 86 19.76 -23.49 -46.75
N ALA A 87 20.12 -24.30 -45.75
CA ALA A 87 19.98 -23.91 -44.34
C ALA A 87 21.13 -22.96 -43.93
N LYS A 88 20.80 -21.67 -43.80
CA LYS A 88 21.75 -20.63 -43.34
C LYS A 88 22.05 -20.71 -41.84
N LYS A 89 21.14 -21.28 -41.04
CA LYS A 89 21.26 -21.40 -39.58
C LYS A 89 21.48 -22.85 -39.20
N VAL A 90 22.28 -23.08 -38.16
CA VAL A 90 22.65 -24.42 -37.67
C VAL A 90 21.74 -24.88 -36.53
N PHE A 91 21.36 -23.97 -35.64
CA PHE A 91 20.53 -24.25 -34.47
C PHE A 91 19.51 -23.12 -34.22
N LEU A 92 18.62 -23.35 -33.26
CA LEU A 92 17.67 -22.41 -32.72
C LEU A 92 18.01 -22.09 -31.26
N HIS A 93 17.66 -20.87 -30.85
CA HIS A 93 17.71 -20.42 -29.47
C HIS A 93 16.29 -20.12 -29.01
N GLY A 94 15.86 -20.83 -27.97
CA GLY A 94 14.60 -20.60 -27.27
C GLY A 94 14.86 -19.97 -25.92
N PHE A 95 14.14 -18.89 -25.61
CA PHE A 95 14.08 -18.33 -24.28
C PHE A 95 12.78 -18.77 -23.63
N MET A 96 12.89 -19.60 -22.58
CA MET A 96 11.74 -20.19 -21.88
C MET A 96 11.54 -19.46 -20.56
N GLN A 97 10.45 -18.70 -20.46
CA GLN A 97 10.10 -17.95 -19.27
C GLN A 97 9.18 -18.79 -18.36
N PHE A 98 9.56 -18.92 -17.09
CA PHE A 98 8.75 -19.50 -16.03
C PHE A 98 7.99 -18.41 -15.23
N PRO A 99 6.94 -18.79 -14.48
CA PRO A 99 6.22 -17.88 -13.59
C PRO A 99 7.16 -17.17 -12.61
N THR A 100 7.00 -15.85 -12.44
CA THR A 100 7.90 -15.00 -11.64
C THR A 100 7.66 -15.10 -10.14
N ASP A 101 6.51 -15.63 -9.73
CA ASP A 101 6.14 -15.98 -8.36
C ASP A 101 6.81 -17.28 -7.87
N LEU A 102 7.45 -18.04 -8.77
CA LEU A 102 8.19 -19.23 -8.42
C LEU A 102 9.40 -18.89 -7.55
N LYS A 103 9.45 -19.47 -6.35
CA LYS A 103 10.58 -19.27 -5.44
C LYS A 103 11.84 -19.89 -6.03
N ILE A 104 12.88 -19.08 -6.19
CA ILE A 104 14.17 -19.53 -6.71
C ILE A 104 14.90 -20.30 -5.62
N THR A 105 15.02 -21.62 -5.81
CA THR A 105 15.81 -22.53 -4.99
C THR A 105 16.67 -23.38 -5.91
N ASP A 106 17.74 -23.97 -5.38
CA ASP A 106 18.65 -24.84 -6.14
C ASP A 106 17.91 -25.94 -6.91
N ARG A 107 17.03 -26.64 -6.19
CA ARG A 107 16.15 -27.67 -6.74
C ARG A 107 15.26 -27.13 -7.85
N ASN A 108 14.67 -25.95 -7.63
CA ASN A 108 13.75 -25.36 -8.62
C ASN A 108 14.48 -24.90 -9.87
N GLN A 109 15.70 -24.36 -9.77
CA GLN A 109 16.51 -23.98 -10.93
C GLN A 109 16.85 -25.21 -11.78
N ARG A 110 17.31 -26.30 -11.16
CA ARG A 110 17.55 -27.56 -11.87
C ARG A 110 16.29 -28.11 -12.54
N LEU A 111 15.15 -28.05 -11.83
CA LEU A 111 13.85 -28.47 -12.38
C LEU A 111 13.40 -27.59 -13.55
N MET A 112 13.54 -26.27 -13.47
CA MET A 112 13.19 -25.37 -14.57
C MET A 112 14.00 -25.72 -15.83
N LEU A 113 15.30 -25.93 -15.66
CA LEU A 113 16.19 -26.35 -16.74
C LEU A 113 15.72 -27.69 -17.32
N ALA A 114 15.47 -28.69 -16.48
CA ALA A 114 15.03 -30.00 -16.93
C ALA A 114 13.67 -29.98 -17.65
N ILE A 115 12.70 -29.22 -17.14
CA ILE A 115 11.37 -29.06 -17.75
C ILE A 115 11.47 -28.37 -19.12
N ALA A 116 12.32 -27.35 -19.25
CA ALA A 116 12.55 -26.66 -20.50
C ALA A 116 13.22 -27.56 -21.56
N VAL A 117 14.20 -28.36 -21.13
CA VAL A 117 14.86 -29.34 -22.00
C VAL A 117 13.88 -30.45 -22.42
N ASP A 118 13.10 -31.00 -21.49
CA ASP A 118 12.08 -32.02 -21.81
C ASP A 118 11.08 -31.49 -22.83
N PHE A 119 10.59 -30.26 -22.64
CA PHE A 119 9.66 -29.65 -23.59
C PHE A 119 10.22 -29.60 -25.01
N VAL A 120 11.45 -29.11 -25.16
CA VAL A 120 12.07 -28.98 -26.48
C VAL A 120 12.32 -30.36 -27.07
N ASN A 121 12.84 -31.31 -26.30
CA ASN A 121 13.04 -32.67 -26.78
C ASN A 121 11.70 -33.33 -27.19
N GLN A 122 10.64 -33.24 -26.40
CA GLN A 122 9.31 -33.76 -26.76
C GLN A 122 8.75 -33.11 -28.04
N THR A 123 8.95 -31.80 -28.21
CA THR A 123 8.41 -31.05 -29.36
C THR A 123 9.21 -31.26 -30.64
N TYR A 124 10.52 -31.54 -30.52
CA TYR A 124 11.48 -31.51 -31.63
C TYR A 124 12.18 -32.85 -31.90
N GLY A 125 11.57 -33.97 -31.52
CA GLY A 125 11.99 -35.30 -31.97
C GLY A 125 12.91 -36.08 -31.02
N GLY A 126 12.86 -35.79 -29.72
CA GLY A 126 13.51 -36.55 -28.65
C GLY A 126 14.94 -36.12 -28.35
N ASN A 127 15.77 -35.93 -29.38
CA ASN A 127 17.16 -35.50 -29.24
C ASN A 127 17.42 -34.18 -29.99
N ALA A 128 16.91 -33.07 -29.45
CA ALA A 128 17.03 -31.75 -30.06
C ALA A 128 17.99 -30.84 -29.31
N VAL A 129 17.99 -30.90 -27.98
CA VAL A 129 18.77 -29.99 -27.14
C VAL A 129 20.20 -30.47 -27.00
N PHE A 130 21.16 -29.60 -27.32
CA PHE A 130 22.59 -29.86 -27.09
C PHE A 130 23.18 -29.02 -25.96
N HIS A 131 22.55 -27.89 -25.64
CA HIS A 131 22.96 -27.02 -24.53
C HIS A 131 21.78 -26.25 -23.96
N ALA A 132 21.69 -26.13 -22.64
CA ALA A 132 20.76 -25.23 -21.97
C ALA A 132 21.39 -24.65 -20.71
N ARG A 133 20.96 -23.45 -20.32
CA ARG A 133 21.44 -22.76 -19.12
C ARG A 133 20.36 -21.86 -18.54
N ILE A 134 20.46 -21.60 -17.24
CA ILE A 134 19.68 -20.52 -16.62
C ILE A 134 20.17 -19.18 -17.17
N ASP A 135 19.24 -18.30 -17.54
CA ASP A 135 19.57 -16.97 -18.03
C ASP A 135 20.15 -16.09 -16.91
N ARG A 136 21.21 -15.32 -17.24
CA ARG A 136 22.08 -14.64 -16.26
C ARG A 136 22.09 -13.12 -16.40
N ASP A 137 21.56 -12.56 -17.50
CA ASP A 137 21.79 -11.16 -17.85
C ASP A 137 20.59 -10.23 -17.57
N GLU A 138 19.39 -10.76 -17.30
CA GLU A 138 18.19 -9.97 -17.01
C GLU A 138 17.79 -10.04 -15.52
N LYS A 139 17.03 -9.04 -15.03
CA LYS A 139 16.57 -8.98 -13.62
C LYS A 139 15.76 -10.22 -13.19
N GLY A 140 15.30 -11.05 -14.12
CA GLY A 140 14.55 -12.28 -13.89
C GLY A 140 15.46 -13.50 -13.69
N GLN A 141 15.26 -14.25 -12.60
CA GLN A 141 15.91 -15.54 -12.36
C GLN A 141 15.08 -16.71 -12.91
N HIS A 142 14.02 -16.40 -13.65
CA HIS A 142 12.97 -17.32 -14.09
C HIS A 142 13.07 -17.68 -15.58
N GLY A 143 14.13 -17.22 -16.26
CA GLY A 143 14.39 -17.48 -17.67
C GLY A 143 15.38 -18.62 -17.88
N VAL A 144 15.13 -19.45 -18.90
CA VAL A 144 16.03 -20.52 -19.33
C VAL A 144 16.36 -20.35 -20.80
N ASP A 145 17.65 -20.25 -21.10
CA ASP A 145 18.18 -20.32 -22.47
C ASP A 145 18.30 -21.79 -22.89
N VAL A 146 17.60 -22.18 -23.95
CA VAL A 146 17.71 -23.52 -24.54
C VAL A 146 18.23 -23.39 -25.97
N PHE A 147 19.35 -24.06 -26.25
CA PHE A 147 19.97 -24.15 -27.57
C PHE A 147 19.76 -25.54 -28.14
N PHE A 148 19.14 -25.61 -29.32
CA PHE A 148 18.69 -26.88 -29.87
C PHE A 148 18.78 -26.92 -31.39
N ALA A 149 19.11 -28.09 -31.90
CA ALA A 149 19.13 -28.42 -33.32
C ALA A 149 18.36 -29.73 -33.51
N PRO A 150 17.08 -29.66 -33.93
CA PRO A 150 16.22 -30.84 -34.05
C PRO A 150 16.80 -31.88 -34.99
N ARG A 151 17.11 -33.05 -34.45
CA ARG A 151 17.70 -34.20 -35.15
C ARG A 151 16.62 -35.26 -35.37
N TYR A 152 16.59 -35.87 -36.55
CA TYR A 152 15.59 -36.88 -36.91
C TYR A 152 16.10 -37.89 -37.92
N GLU A 153 15.49 -39.07 -37.92
CA GLU A 153 15.77 -40.11 -38.91
C GLU A 153 14.95 -39.88 -40.18
N LYS A 154 15.62 -39.90 -41.33
CA LYS A 154 15.01 -39.86 -42.65
C LYS A 154 15.25 -41.19 -43.34
N HIS A 155 14.21 -42.02 -43.39
CA HIS A 155 14.24 -43.25 -44.15
C HIS A 155 14.03 -42.95 -45.63
N THR A 156 14.98 -43.33 -46.46
CA THR A 156 14.87 -43.22 -47.92
C THR A 156 15.08 -44.61 -48.52
N ALA A 157 14.16 -45.04 -49.38
CA ALA A 157 14.17 -46.38 -49.98
C ALA A 157 15.51 -46.76 -50.67
N SER A 158 16.25 -45.77 -51.16
CA SER A 158 17.50 -45.97 -51.91
C SER A 158 18.79 -45.81 -51.09
N LYS A 159 18.76 -45.18 -49.91
CA LYS A 159 19.97 -44.82 -49.14
C LYS A 159 19.94 -45.30 -47.68
N GLY A 160 18.91 -46.06 -47.30
CA GLY A 160 18.71 -46.50 -45.93
C GLY A 160 18.26 -45.38 -44.98
N THR A 161 18.62 -45.52 -43.71
CA THR A 161 18.32 -44.55 -42.65
C THR A 161 19.46 -43.55 -42.52
N GLU A 162 19.19 -42.29 -42.79
CA GLU A 162 20.14 -41.19 -42.58
C GLU A 162 19.62 -40.27 -41.48
N GLN A 163 20.51 -39.71 -40.66
CA GLN A 163 20.12 -38.69 -39.68
C GLN A 163 20.25 -37.29 -40.27
N TRP A 164 19.24 -36.48 -40.01
CA TRP A 164 19.08 -35.14 -40.57
C TRP A 164 18.78 -34.12 -39.48
N ILE A 165 19.22 -32.88 -39.70
CA ILE A 165 18.83 -31.73 -38.90
C ILE A 165 17.87 -30.86 -39.69
N SER A 166 16.75 -30.48 -39.05
CA SER A 166 15.80 -29.53 -39.65
C SER A 166 15.19 -28.61 -38.60
N LEU A 167 15.47 -27.32 -38.75
CA LEU A 167 14.95 -26.28 -37.86
C LEU A 167 13.46 -25.98 -38.06
N SER A 168 12.87 -26.39 -39.19
CA SER A 168 11.47 -26.03 -39.53
C SER A 168 10.52 -27.22 -39.63
N LYS A 169 11.03 -28.46 -39.71
CA LYS A 169 10.19 -29.66 -39.92
C LYS A 169 9.16 -29.80 -38.80
N PHE A 170 9.62 -29.90 -37.56
CA PHE A 170 8.78 -30.12 -36.39
C PHE A 170 7.82 -28.96 -36.12
N SER A 171 8.27 -27.72 -36.24
CA SER A 171 7.41 -26.55 -36.08
C SER A 171 6.25 -26.54 -37.08
N LYS A 172 6.52 -26.91 -38.35
CA LYS A 172 5.48 -27.04 -39.39
C LYS A 172 4.55 -28.21 -39.12
N GLU A 173 5.08 -29.36 -38.70
CA GLU A 173 4.28 -30.55 -38.36
C GLU A 173 3.34 -30.27 -37.18
N ASN A 174 3.84 -29.62 -36.12
CA ASN A 174 3.03 -29.22 -34.97
C ASN A 174 1.90 -28.27 -35.40
N ALA A 175 2.20 -27.25 -36.20
CA ALA A 175 1.20 -26.31 -36.70
C ALA A 175 0.14 -26.99 -37.59
N ARG A 176 0.55 -27.92 -38.45
CA ARG A 176 -0.36 -28.72 -39.29
C ARG A 176 -1.27 -29.62 -38.47
N LYS A 177 -0.73 -30.27 -37.43
CA LYS A 177 -1.49 -31.14 -36.53
C LYS A 177 -2.55 -30.35 -35.74
N ARG A 178 -2.19 -29.16 -35.26
CA ARG A 178 -3.10 -28.29 -34.47
C ARG A 178 -4.17 -27.61 -35.32
N TYR A 179 -3.79 -27.00 -36.43
CA TYR A 179 -4.66 -26.08 -37.17
C TYR A 179 -5.13 -26.60 -38.53
N GLY A 180 -4.67 -27.79 -38.95
CA GLY A 180 -5.12 -28.43 -40.18
C GLY A 180 -4.90 -27.58 -41.44
N LYS A 181 -5.86 -27.67 -42.37
CA LYS A 181 -5.87 -26.91 -43.63
C LYS A 181 -6.91 -25.80 -43.57
N ARG A 182 -6.63 -24.69 -44.24
CA ARG A 182 -7.61 -23.61 -44.50
C ARG A 182 -7.73 -23.33 -45.98
N GLN A 183 -8.82 -22.70 -46.37
CA GLN A 183 -8.94 -22.17 -47.73
C GLN A 183 -7.90 -21.07 -47.96
N LYS A 184 -7.21 -21.12 -49.09
CA LYS A 184 -6.24 -20.12 -49.49
C LYS A 184 -6.99 -18.83 -49.78
N GLU A 185 -6.55 -17.75 -49.15
CA GLU A 185 -7.03 -16.40 -49.41
C GLU A 185 -5.90 -15.57 -49.98
N VAL A 186 -6.22 -14.72 -50.96
CA VAL A 186 -5.27 -13.78 -51.55
C VAL A 186 -5.84 -12.38 -51.40
N LYS A 187 -4.99 -11.44 -51.00
CA LYS A 187 -5.38 -10.04 -50.91
C LYS A 187 -5.56 -9.48 -52.31
N ASN A 188 -6.78 -9.06 -52.64
CA ASN A 188 -7.06 -8.39 -53.90
C ASN A 188 -6.46 -6.97 -53.84
N LYS A 189 -5.57 -6.65 -54.79
CA LYS A 189 -4.84 -5.37 -54.82
C LYS A 189 -5.76 -4.16 -55.04
N LYS A 190 -6.94 -4.36 -55.63
CA LYS A 190 -7.90 -3.28 -55.94
C LYS A 190 -8.87 -3.00 -54.80
N THR A 191 -9.39 -4.06 -54.15
CA THR A 191 -10.40 -3.94 -53.09
C THR A 191 -9.80 -3.96 -51.68
N GLY A 192 -8.53 -4.36 -51.55
CA GLY A 192 -7.84 -4.50 -50.27
C GLY A 192 -8.34 -5.65 -49.39
N LYS A 193 -9.40 -6.35 -49.80
CA LYS A 193 -10.01 -7.48 -49.09
C LYS A 193 -9.32 -8.79 -49.42
N PHE A 194 -9.38 -9.74 -48.50
CA PHE A 194 -8.91 -11.11 -48.72
C PHE A 194 -10.03 -11.91 -49.37
N GLU A 195 -9.75 -12.45 -50.56
CA GLU A 195 -10.73 -13.21 -51.34
C GLU A 195 -10.29 -14.69 -51.43
N PRO A 196 -11.23 -15.64 -51.30
CA PRO A 196 -10.94 -17.06 -51.38
C PRO A 196 -10.49 -17.47 -52.79
N VAL A 197 -9.46 -18.31 -52.87
CA VAL A 197 -8.94 -18.84 -54.12
C VAL A 197 -9.63 -20.16 -54.46
N PHE A 198 -10.20 -20.22 -55.66
CA PHE A 198 -10.76 -21.43 -56.24
C PHE A 198 -9.85 -21.96 -57.35
N GLY A 199 -9.70 -23.28 -57.41
CA GLY A 199 -8.98 -23.95 -58.48
C GLY A 199 -9.82 -24.08 -59.76
N ALA A 200 -9.25 -24.72 -60.78
CA ALA A 200 -9.86 -24.88 -62.12
C ALA A 200 -11.29 -25.46 -62.10
N ASN A 201 -11.65 -26.26 -61.10
CA ASN A 201 -12.97 -26.91 -60.99
C ASN A 201 -13.92 -26.21 -60.00
N ARG A 202 -13.73 -24.91 -59.72
CA ARG A 202 -14.44 -24.16 -58.64
C ARG A 202 -14.31 -24.79 -57.24
N LYS A 203 -13.35 -25.71 -57.05
CA LYS A 203 -13.06 -26.30 -55.73
C LYS A 203 -12.15 -25.36 -54.93
N PRO A 204 -12.39 -25.20 -53.61
CA PRO A 204 -11.55 -24.36 -52.76
C PRO A 204 -10.12 -24.90 -52.71
N VAL A 205 -9.13 -24.04 -52.94
CA VAL A 205 -7.72 -24.44 -52.80
C VAL A 205 -7.37 -24.45 -51.31
N MET A 206 -7.11 -25.63 -50.76
CA MET A 206 -6.75 -25.80 -49.35
C MET A 206 -5.24 -25.73 -49.16
N VAL A 207 -4.78 -24.92 -48.20
CA VAL A 207 -3.37 -24.75 -47.83
C VAL A 207 -3.19 -25.11 -46.36
N TRP A 208 -2.06 -25.74 -46.03
CA TRP A 208 -1.70 -26.07 -44.66
C TRP A 208 -1.45 -24.80 -43.83
N ASN A 209 -1.89 -24.81 -42.57
CA ASN A 209 -1.60 -23.74 -41.62
C ASN A 209 -0.19 -23.90 -41.03
N ASP A 210 0.83 -23.82 -41.89
CA ASP A 210 2.24 -24.00 -41.52
C ASP A 210 3.09 -22.74 -41.71
N ALA A 211 2.47 -21.58 -41.92
CA ALA A 211 3.18 -20.30 -41.92
C ALA A 211 3.76 -19.98 -40.54
N ASP A 212 4.79 -19.14 -40.48
CA ASP A 212 5.56 -18.84 -39.26
C ASP A 212 4.69 -18.37 -38.09
N VAL A 213 3.60 -17.64 -38.37
CA VAL A 213 2.63 -17.21 -37.35
C VAL A 213 1.94 -18.40 -36.69
N PHE A 214 1.54 -19.41 -37.47
CA PHE A 214 0.90 -20.62 -36.94
C PHE A 214 1.91 -21.51 -36.23
N GLN A 215 3.14 -21.62 -36.76
CA GLN A 215 4.24 -22.31 -36.07
C GLN A 215 4.49 -21.69 -34.69
N GLY A 216 4.60 -20.36 -34.61
CA GLY A 216 4.79 -19.65 -33.34
C GLY A 216 3.61 -19.81 -32.38
N ARG A 217 2.36 -19.72 -32.85
CA ARG A 217 1.17 -19.94 -32.01
C ARG A 217 1.12 -21.36 -31.47
N ALA A 218 1.34 -22.37 -32.31
CA ALA A 218 1.36 -23.77 -31.90
C ALA A 218 2.45 -24.04 -30.85
N LEU A 219 3.63 -23.41 -30.99
CA LEU A 219 4.71 -23.54 -30.02
C LEU A 219 4.34 -22.91 -28.68
N GLN A 220 3.76 -21.70 -28.68
CA GLN A 220 3.31 -21.02 -27.46
C GLN A 220 2.20 -21.81 -26.74
N ASP A 221 1.26 -22.36 -27.50
CA ASP A 221 0.21 -23.22 -26.95
C ASP A 221 0.78 -24.50 -26.34
N ALA A 222 1.70 -25.16 -27.04
CA ALA A 222 2.34 -26.39 -26.57
C ALA A 222 3.18 -26.14 -25.32
N TRP A 223 3.90 -25.01 -25.24
CA TRP A 223 4.65 -24.64 -24.05
C TRP A 223 3.73 -24.41 -22.85
N PHE A 224 2.63 -23.70 -23.07
CA PHE A 224 1.61 -23.48 -22.04
C PHE A 224 1.05 -24.80 -21.49
N GLU A 225 0.66 -25.72 -22.38
CA GLU A 225 0.15 -27.05 -22.00
C GLU A 225 1.19 -27.86 -21.22
N HIS A 226 2.45 -27.82 -21.68
CA HIS A 226 3.56 -28.51 -21.03
C HIS A 226 3.84 -27.96 -19.63
N LEU A 227 3.91 -26.64 -19.49
CA LEU A 227 4.07 -25.99 -18.20
C LEU A 227 2.90 -26.31 -17.26
N LYS A 228 1.66 -26.24 -17.75
CA LYS A 228 0.47 -26.57 -16.95
C LYS A 228 0.53 -28.00 -16.42
N ALA A 229 0.97 -28.95 -17.23
CA ALA A 229 1.15 -30.34 -16.82
C ALA A 229 2.27 -30.53 -15.77
N HIS A 230 3.25 -29.63 -15.67
CA HIS A 230 4.39 -29.75 -14.75
C HIS A 230 4.25 -28.94 -13.47
N VAL A 231 3.84 -27.67 -13.60
CA VAL A 231 3.84 -26.72 -12.49
C VAL A 231 2.45 -26.15 -12.20
N GLY A 232 1.44 -26.48 -13.02
CA GLY A 232 0.07 -25.94 -12.91
C GLY A 232 -0.71 -26.39 -11.69
N GLY A 233 -0.21 -27.38 -10.94
CA GLY A 233 -0.78 -27.74 -9.62
C GLY A 233 -0.32 -26.83 -8.47
N LYS A 234 0.72 -26.03 -8.68
CA LYS A 234 1.33 -25.16 -7.65
C LYS A 234 1.32 -23.68 -8.01
N TYR A 235 1.35 -23.38 -9.31
CA TYR A 235 1.45 -22.04 -9.83
C TYR A 235 0.32 -21.80 -10.83
N GLU A 236 -0.24 -20.60 -10.80
CA GLU A 236 -1.17 -20.17 -11.82
C GLU A 236 -0.39 -19.86 -13.10
N ILE A 237 -0.76 -20.53 -14.18
CA ILE A 237 -0.11 -20.36 -15.48
C ILE A 237 -1.14 -19.84 -16.43
N GLU A 238 -0.81 -18.72 -17.06
CA GLU A 238 -1.59 -18.15 -18.14
C GLU A 238 -0.82 -18.20 -19.44
N ARG A 239 -1.55 -18.40 -20.53
CA ARG A 239 -1.00 -18.29 -21.86
C ARG A 239 -0.82 -16.81 -22.21
N GLY A 240 0.36 -16.45 -22.72
CA GLY A 240 0.64 -15.10 -23.20
C GLY A 240 -0.41 -14.61 -24.21
N LYS A 241 -0.73 -13.31 -24.15
CA LYS A 241 -1.73 -12.69 -25.02
C LYS A 241 -1.33 -12.84 -26.49
N PRO A 242 -2.30 -13.06 -27.41
CA PRO A 242 -2.00 -13.08 -28.83
C PRO A 242 -1.35 -11.78 -29.27
N LYS A 243 -0.29 -11.91 -30.05
CA LYS A 243 0.38 -10.79 -30.69
C LYS A 243 -0.62 -9.94 -31.50
N LYS A 244 -0.63 -8.63 -31.23
CA LYS A 244 -1.55 -7.66 -31.87
C LYS A 244 -1.09 -7.22 -33.27
N GLY A 245 0.21 -7.29 -33.58
CA GLY A 245 0.78 -6.76 -34.83
C GLY A 245 1.80 -7.69 -35.51
N ARG A 246 2.43 -7.23 -36.60
CA ARG A 246 3.50 -7.96 -37.31
C ARG A 246 4.92 -7.58 -36.86
N GLY A 247 5.08 -6.52 -36.08
CA GLY A 247 6.39 -6.05 -35.57
C GLY A 247 7.00 -7.00 -34.54
N SER A 248 8.26 -6.80 -34.13
CA SER A 248 8.83 -7.56 -33.01
C SER A 248 8.07 -7.22 -31.71
N ASP A 249 7.68 -8.22 -30.92
CA ASP A 249 7.13 -7.96 -29.56
C ASP A 249 8.24 -7.86 -28.52
N ARG A 250 9.48 -8.19 -28.90
CA ARG A 250 10.63 -8.19 -28.01
C ARG A 250 11.16 -6.76 -27.92
N LEU A 251 10.83 -6.10 -26.82
CA LEU A 251 11.58 -4.95 -26.32
C LEU A 251 12.97 -5.44 -25.89
N SER A 252 14.03 -4.67 -26.16
CA SER A 252 15.33 -4.95 -25.55
C SER A 252 15.19 -4.86 -24.03
N PRO A 253 15.98 -5.60 -23.24
CA PRO A 253 15.96 -5.47 -21.77
C PRO A 253 16.22 -4.04 -21.29
N GLU A 254 16.98 -3.27 -22.07
CA GLU A 254 17.25 -1.85 -21.83
C GLU A 254 16.03 -0.98 -22.13
N ASP A 255 15.32 -1.24 -23.24
CA ASP A 255 14.07 -0.55 -23.56
C ASP A 255 13.00 -0.86 -22.50
N TYR A 256 12.91 -2.11 -22.05
CA TYR A 256 12.01 -2.50 -20.97
C TYR A 256 12.40 -1.86 -19.63
N ALA A 257 13.70 -1.77 -19.33
CA ALA A 257 14.17 -1.07 -18.14
C ALA A 257 13.87 0.43 -18.19
N ALA A 258 14.02 1.05 -19.37
CA ALA A 258 13.68 2.45 -19.60
C ALA A 258 12.17 2.70 -19.48
N GLU A 259 11.32 1.83 -20.03
CA GLU A 259 9.87 1.92 -19.84
C GLU A 259 9.47 1.77 -18.37
N GLN A 260 10.08 0.83 -17.64
CA GLN A 260 9.86 0.66 -16.20
C GLN A 260 10.32 1.88 -15.40
N GLU A 261 11.45 2.49 -15.78
CA GLU A 261 11.94 3.72 -15.16
C GLU A 261 11.04 4.91 -15.46
N GLN A 262 10.55 5.05 -16.68
CA GLN A 262 9.54 6.04 -17.04
C GLN A 262 8.24 5.85 -16.25
N GLN A 263 7.76 4.62 -16.10
CA GLN A 263 6.57 4.32 -15.29
C GLN A 263 6.78 4.69 -13.82
N LYS A 264 7.94 4.37 -13.25
CA LYS A 264 8.29 4.76 -11.88
C LYS A 264 8.39 6.27 -11.73
N LEU A 265 8.97 6.95 -12.70
CA LEU A 265 9.10 8.41 -12.70
C LEU A 265 7.73 9.08 -12.81
N LEU A 266 6.83 8.57 -13.66
CA LEU A 266 5.45 9.04 -13.75
C LEU A 266 4.69 8.81 -12.45
N ALA A 267 4.81 7.63 -11.83
CA ALA A 267 4.17 7.33 -10.55
C ALA A 267 4.70 8.22 -9.41
N GLU A 268 6.00 8.53 -9.41
CA GLU A 268 6.60 9.44 -8.43
C GLU A 268 6.16 10.90 -8.67
N ILE A 269 6.06 11.34 -9.93
CA ILE A 269 5.49 12.64 -10.28
C ILE A 269 4.04 12.73 -9.78
N GLU A 270 3.23 11.71 -10.02
CA GLU A 270 1.83 11.66 -9.58
C GLU A 270 1.72 11.73 -8.05
N ARG A 271 2.55 10.96 -7.33
CA ARG A 271 2.64 11.02 -5.87
C ARG A 271 3.04 12.40 -5.36
N GLN A 272 3.97 13.08 -6.04
CA GLN A 272 4.37 14.44 -5.68
C GLN A 272 3.25 15.45 -5.95
N ILE A 273 2.50 15.32 -7.05
CA ILE A 273 1.34 16.15 -7.35
C ILE A 273 0.28 15.95 -6.25
N GLN A 274 -0.02 14.71 -5.89
CA GLN A 274 -1.00 14.40 -4.84
C GLN A 274 -0.58 14.96 -3.49
N THR A 275 0.69 14.77 -3.10
CA THR A 275 1.23 15.34 -1.85
C THR A 275 1.16 16.87 -1.84
N ARG A 276 1.42 17.53 -2.98
CA ARG A 276 1.29 18.99 -3.11
C ARG A 276 -0.17 19.43 -3.00
N GLN A 277 -1.10 18.71 -3.61
CA GLN A 277 -2.55 18.98 -3.50
C GLN A 277 -3.03 18.83 -2.05
N GLU A 278 -2.61 17.78 -1.34
CA GLU A 278 -2.95 17.57 0.07
C GLU A 278 -2.38 18.69 0.95
N LYS A 279 -1.13 19.11 0.74
CA LYS A 279 -0.54 20.25 1.45
C LYS A 279 -1.26 21.56 1.15
N ALA A 280 -1.70 21.78 -0.10
CA ALA A 280 -2.49 22.95 -0.47
C ALA A 280 -3.87 22.94 0.20
N GLN A 281 -4.56 21.80 0.24
CA GLN A 281 -5.83 21.65 0.96
C GLN A 281 -5.68 21.84 2.47
N LEU A 282 -4.62 21.31 3.07
CA LEU A 282 -4.28 21.53 4.49
C LEU A 282 -3.96 23.00 4.77
N GLY A 283 -3.29 23.69 3.85
CA GLY A 283 -3.04 25.13 3.90
C GLY A 283 -4.33 25.94 3.87
N GLY A 284 -5.25 25.63 2.95
CA GLY A 284 -6.57 26.25 2.86
C GLY A 284 -7.40 26.04 4.13
N ARG A 285 -7.49 24.80 4.64
CA ARG A 285 -8.18 24.51 5.91
C ARG A 285 -7.58 25.23 7.10
N ARG A 286 -6.25 25.37 7.17
CA ARG A 286 -5.60 26.15 8.24
C ARG A 286 -5.93 27.63 8.16
N GLN A 287 -6.03 28.20 6.95
CA GLN A 287 -6.46 29.58 6.75
C GLN A 287 -7.93 29.79 7.14
N GLU A 288 -8.81 28.86 6.78
CA GLU A 288 -10.23 28.89 7.18
C GLU A 288 -10.39 28.81 8.70
N VAL A 289 -9.69 27.89 9.36
CA VAL A 289 -9.71 27.77 10.83
C VAL A 289 -9.14 29.01 11.50
N ALA A 290 -8.06 29.60 10.96
CA ALA A 290 -7.50 30.85 11.49
C ALA A 290 -8.48 32.01 11.35
N ALA A 291 -9.18 32.13 10.22
CA ALA A 291 -10.21 33.16 10.01
C ALA A 291 -11.39 32.99 10.98
N GLN A 292 -11.86 31.76 11.19
CA GLN A 292 -12.91 31.47 12.17
C GLN A 292 -12.50 31.81 13.61
N LEU A 293 -11.26 31.52 13.99
CA LEU A 293 -10.73 31.87 15.31
C LEU A 293 -10.61 33.38 15.51
N ILE A 294 -10.19 34.12 14.47
CA ILE A 294 -10.14 35.59 14.51
C ILE A 294 -11.55 36.16 14.69
N GLU A 295 -12.54 35.66 13.97
CA GLU A 295 -13.92 36.13 14.08
C GLU A 295 -14.50 35.83 15.48
N GLN A 296 -14.30 34.62 16.00
CA GLN A 296 -14.71 34.27 17.37
C GLN A 296 -14.00 35.12 18.43
N ALA A 297 -12.72 35.46 18.22
CA ALA A 297 -11.99 36.34 19.13
C ALA A 297 -12.56 37.75 19.11
N ARG A 298 -12.97 38.24 17.93
CA ARG A 298 -13.62 39.54 17.77
C ARG A 298 -14.98 39.59 18.47
N GLU A 299 -15.83 38.60 18.25
CA GLU A 299 -17.14 38.50 18.93
C GLU A 299 -16.97 38.49 20.45
N LYS A 300 -16.02 37.70 20.97
CA LYS A 300 -15.72 37.66 22.41
C LYS A 300 -15.22 39.01 22.94
N ALA A 301 -14.38 39.71 22.17
CA ALA A 301 -13.89 41.02 22.54
C ALA A 301 -15.01 42.07 22.55
N GLU A 302 -15.94 42.03 21.61
CA GLU A 302 -17.11 42.91 21.58
C GLU A 302 -18.05 42.65 22.77
N VAL A 303 -18.32 41.39 23.10
CA VAL A 303 -19.10 41.03 24.30
C VAL A 303 -18.41 41.50 25.58
N ALA A 304 -17.10 41.29 25.70
CA ALA A 304 -16.35 41.74 26.87
C ALA A 304 -16.33 43.27 26.99
N ALA A 305 -16.21 43.99 25.87
CA ALA A 305 -16.28 45.45 25.84
C ALA A 305 -17.66 45.97 26.26
N HIS A 306 -18.74 45.32 25.81
CA HIS A 306 -20.10 45.63 26.24
C HIS A 306 -20.30 45.40 27.73
N GLN A 307 -19.85 44.26 28.26
CA GLN A 307 -19.95 43.96 29.70
C GLN A 307 -19.15 44.94 30.56
N ALA A 308 -17.96 45.34 30.11
CA ALA A 308 -17.16 46.36 30.79
C ALA A 308 -17.83 47.74 30.76
N ALA A 309 -18.45 48.13 29.64
CA ALA A 309 -19.20 49.36 29.55
C ALA A 309 -20.42 49.36 30.48
N GLU A 310 -21.16 48.26 30.54
CA GLU A 310 -22.29 48.09 31.47
C GLU A 310 -21.84 48.15 32.93
N SER A 311 -20.69 47.55 33.29
CA SER A 311 -20.18 47.63 34.67
C SER A 311 -19.79 49.05 35.05
N ILE A 312 -19.17 49.81 34.13
CA ILE A 312 -18.81 51.21 34.37
C ILE A 312 -20.06 52.06 34.60
N VAL A 313 -21.13 51.85 33.82
CA VAL A 313 -22.41 52.55 34.00
C VAL A 313 -23.05 52.18 35.33
N ALA A 314 -23.06 50.88 35.69
CA ALA A 314 -23.61 50.43 36.96
C ALA A 314 -22.84 51.00 38.16
N ASP A 315 -21.51 51.04 38.10
CA ASP A 315 -20.66 51.63 39.14
C ASP A 315 -20.87 53.14 39.25
N ALA A 316 -21.00 53.85 38.12
CA ALA A 316 -21.31 55.27 38.10
C ALA A 316 -22.67 55.55 38.75
N GLN A 317 -23.68 54.72 38.47
CA GLN A 317 -25.01 54.87 39.05
C GLN A 317 -25.01 54.60 40.56
N LYS A 318 -24.31 53.54 41.00
CA LYS A 318 -24.14 53.24 42.42
C LYS A 318 -23.42 54.37 43.17
N ASN A 319 -22.41 54.98 42.56
CA ASN A 319 -21.71 56.11 43.15
C ASN A 319 -22.60 57.37 43.22
N ALA A 320 -23.45 57.59 42.22
CA ALA A 320 -24.43 58.67 42.23
C ALA A 320 -25.48 58.47 43.34
N ASP A 321 -26.00 57.25 43.48
CA ASP A 321 -26.97 56.91 44.53
C ASP A 321 -26.35 57.10 45.93
N ALA A 322 -25.13 56.61 46.15
CA ALA A 322 -24.41 56.79 47.42
C ALA A 322 -24.13 58.26 47.75
N PHE A 323 -23.85 59.07 46.73
CA PHE A 323 -23.66 60.51 46.89
C PHE A 323 -24.97 61.21 47.30
N MET A 324 -26.10 60.86 46.68
CA MET A 324 -27.42 61.41 47.02
C MET A 324 -27.84 61.00 48.43
N ASP A 325 -27.63 59.74 48.82
CA ASP A 325 -27.91 59.25 50.19
C ASP A 325 -27.11 60.03 51.24
N GLY A 326 -25.85 60.35 50.94
CA GLY A 326 -25.01 61.17 51.82
C GLY A 326 -25.53 62.59 52.01
N ILE A 327 -26.07 63.21 50.94
CA ILE A 327 -26.72 64.53 51.02
C ILE A 327 -27.97 64.47 51.89
N PHE A 328 -28.82 63.46 51.69
CA PHE A 328 -30.05 63.30 52.47
C PHE A 328 -29.76 63.04 53.96
N GLN A 329 -28.76 62.21 54.28
CA GLN A 329 -28.34 61.98 55.65
C GLN A 329 -27.71 63.21 56.31
N GLY A 330 -26.96 64.02 55.55
CA GLY A 330 -26.47 65.31 56.04
C GLY A 330 -27.61 66.26 56.42
N ALA A 331 -28.60 66.41 55.54
CA ALA A 331 -29.77 67.24 55.77
C ALA A 331 -30.63 66.74 56.95
N GLU A 332 -30.75 65.42 57.12
CA GLU A 332 -31.48 64.83 58.24
C GLU A 332 -30.75 65.06 59.58
N ASN A 333 -29.42 64.94 59.60
CA ASN A 333 -28.61 65.22 60.78
C ASN A 333 -28.68 66.69 61.19
N ASP A 334 -28.67 67.61 60.23
CA ASP A 334 -28.84 69.04 60.49
C ASP A 334 -30.23 69.35 61.04
N ALA A 335 -31.29 68.75 60.49
CA ALA A 335 -32.66 68.87 61.00
C ALA A 335 -32.78 68.31 62.43
N ARG A 336 -32.11 67.18 62.72
CA ARG A 336 -32.05 66.60 64.08
C ARG A 336 -31.32 67.51 65.06
N ALA A 337 -30.17 68.07 64.67
CA ALA A 337 -29.41 68.99 65.51
C ALA A 337 -30.22 70.23 65.89
N ILE A 338 -30.98 70.78 64.93
CA ILE A 338 -31.90 71.90 65.17
C ILE A 338 -33.01 71.48 66.14
N THR A 339 -33.61 70.31 65.95
CA THR A 339 -34.71 69.81 66.78
C THR A 339 -34.25 69.53 68.22
N HIS A 340 -33.05 68.97 68.41
CA HIS A 340 -32.45 68.75 69.72
C HIS A 340 -32.08 70.05 70.45
N SER A 341 -31.91 71.17 69.74
CA SER A 341 -31.60 72.48 70.36
C SER A 341 -32.81 73.20 70.97
N MET A 342 -34.04 72.81 70.60
CA MET A 342 -35.28 73.51 70.96
C MET A 342 -36.11 72.83 72.06
N LEU A 343 -35.64 71.72 72.64
CA LEU A 343 -36.42 70.91 73.59
C LEU A 343 -35.83 70.96 75.00
N SER A 344 -36.69 70.87 76.01
CA SER A 344 -36.28 70.82 77.43
C SER A 344 -35.54 69.51 77.76
N THR A 345 -34.72 69.54 78.81
CA THR A 345 -33.78 68.48 79.19
C THR A 345 -34.42 67.09 79.29
N ASP A 346 -35.62 66.99 79.85
CA ASP A 346 -36.33 65.71 80.03
C ASP A 346 -36.85 65.12 78.70
N VAL A 347 -37.18 65.96 77.72
CA VAL A 347 -37.63 65.52 76.38
C VAL A 347 -36.44 65.11 75.51
N LYS A 348 -35.27 65.71 75.75
CA LYS A 348 -34.02 65.41 75.07
C LYS A 348 -33.52 64.00 75.40
N GLU A 349 -33.53 63.61 76.67
CA GLU A 349 -33.16 62.24 77.09
C GLU A 349 -34.11 61.18 76.51
N PHE A 350 -35.42 61.46 76.46
CA PHE A 350 -36.38 60.54 75.85
C PHE A 350 -36.15 60.35 74.34
N LEU A 351 -35.78 61.42 73.62
CA LEU A 351 -35.44 61.34 72.20
C LEU A 351 -34.13 60.61 71.95
N GLU A 352 -33.09 60.86 72.77
CA GLU A 352 -31.81 60.13 72.69
C GLU A 352 -32.01 58.62 72.92
N ILE A 353 -32.80 58.25 73.93
CA ILE A 353 -33.14 56.83 74.18
C ILE A 353 -33.95 56.24 73.03
N LYS A 354 -34.88 56.99 72.45
CA LYS A 354 -35.69 56.53 71.31
C LYS A 354 -34.85 56.33 70.05
N GLU A 355 -33.89 57.23 69.80
CA GLU A 355 -32.93 57.12 68.71
C GLU A 355 -31.94 55.98 68.89
N GLU A 356 -31.48 55.76 70.12
CA GLU A 356 -30.64 54.62 70.44
C GLU A 356 -31.41 53.30 70.21
N ASN A 357 -32.69 53.26 70.59
CA ASN A 357 -33.55 52.10 70.34
C ASN A 357 -33.79 51.84 68.85
N THR A 358 -34.04 52.88 68.04
CA THR A 358 -34.20 52.70 66.58
C THR A 358 -32.88 52.31 65.90
N ARG A 359 -31.74 52.83 66.36
CA ARG A 359 -30.42 52.42 65.89
C ARG A 359 -30.15 50.95 66.22
N LEU A 360 -30.45 50.52 67.44
CA LEU A 360 -30.33 49.13 67.86
C LEU A 360 -31.26 48.22 67.04
N GLN A 361 -32.51 48.62 66.80
CA GLN A 361 -33.43 47.87 65.92
C GLN A 361 -32.91 47.76 64.49
N ALA A 362 -32.37 48.83 63.91
CA ALA A 362 -31.78 48.81 62.58
C ALA A 362 -30.58 47.87 62.50
N GLU A 363 -29.73 47.84 63.53
CA GLU A 363 -28.59 46.94 63.60
C GLU A 363 -29.02 45.48 63.74
N VAL A 364 -30.05 45.20 64.55
CA VAL A 364 -30.65 43.86 64.65
C VAL A 364 -31.21 43.40 63.30
N ILE A 365 -31.88 44.28 62.55
CA ILE A 365 -32.38 43.97 61.20
C ILE A 365 -31.22 43.68 60.23
N ARG A 366 -30.14 44.47 60.29
CA ARG A 366 -28.95 44.29 59.45
C ARG A 366 -28.28 42.94 59.75
N GLN A 367 -28.07 42.63 61.03
CA GLN A 367 -27.54 41.34 61.45
C GLN A 367 -28.44 40.18 61.01
N GLY A 368 -29.77 40.35 61.09
CA GLY A 368 -30.74 39.38 60.57
C GLY A 368 -30.60 39.13 59.06
N LYS A 369 -30.35 40.17 58.25
CA LYS A 369 -30.07 40.03 56.81
C LYS A 369 -28.76 39.28 56.55
N THR A 370 -27.70 39.61 57.28
CA THR A 370 -26.39 38.94 57.15
C THR A 370 -26.49 37.45 57.52
N ILE A 371 -27.20 37.12 58.61
CA ILE A 371 -27.46 35.74 59.03
C ILE A 371 -28.25 35.00 57.94
N LYS A 372 -29.26 35.64 57.34
CA LYS A 372 -30.04 35.03 56.26
C LYS A 372 -29.19 34.73 55.02
N LEU A 373 -28.29 35.64 54.64
CA LEU A 373 -27.40 35.48 53.49
C LEU A 373 -26.36 34.38 53.74
N LEU A 374 -25.78 34.33 54.94
CA LEU A 374 -24.92 33.22 55.38
C LEU A 374 -25.66 31.88 55.34
N SER A 375 -26.91 31.83 55.80
CA SER A 375 -27.75 30.63 55.73
C SER A 375 -27.99 30.18 54.28
N GLU A 376 -28.28 31.10 53.36
CA GLU A 376 -28.47 30.79 51.93
C GLU A 376 -27.18 30.25 51.29
N VAL A 377 -26.02 30.88 51.55
CA VAL A 377 -24.72 30.40 51.07
C VAL A 377 -24.41 28.99 51.61
N LEU A 378 -24.65 28.76 52.91
CA LEU A 378 -24.44 27.45 53.54
C LEU A 378 -25.38 26.36 52.97
N LYS A 379 -26.61 26.71 52.55
CA LYS A 379 -27.51 25.77 51.86
C LYS A 379 -26.98 25.33 50.51
N THR A 380 -26.35 26.24 49.76
CA THR A 380 -25.83 26.00 48.41
C THR A 380 -24.52 25.23 48.44
N VAL A 381 -23.64 25.52 49.40
CA VAL A 381 -22.29 24.96 49.45
C VAL A 381 -22.22 23.64 50.22
N LEU A 382 -23.05 23.42 51.25
CA LEU A 382 -22.91 22.24 52.12
C LEU A 382 -23.90 21.10 51.78
N PRO A 383 -23.43 19.83 51.73
CA PRO A 383 -24.29 18.65 51.66
C PRO A 383 -25.25 18.54 52.86
N ALA A 384 -26.43 17.95 52.65
CA ALA A 384 -27.51 17.91 53.65
C ALA A 384 -27.12 17.28 55.01
N GLY A 385 -26.19 16.31 55.02
CA GLY A 385 -25.69 15.69 56.24
C GLY A 385 -24.86 16.63 57.12
N LEU A 386 -23.98 17.43 56.51
CA LEU A 386 -23.15 18.42 57.22
C LEU A 386 -23.98 19.60 57.75
N ARG A 387 -25.05 19.96 57.05
CA ARG A 387 -25.99 21.01 57.51
C ARG A 387 -26.63 20.69 58.85
N LYS A 388 -26.98 19.42 59.11
CA LYS A 388 -27.53 19.01 60.41
C LYS A 388 -26.52 19.17 61.55
N LEU A 389 -25.26 18.86 61.28
CA LEU A 389 -24.18 18.88 62.26
C LEU A 389 -23.79 20.32 62.64
N VAL A 390 -23.73 21.22 61.65
CA VAL A 390 -23.51 22.66 61.90
C VAL A 390 -24.67 23.27 62.67
N ARG A 391 -25.92 22.90 62.34
CA ARG A 391 -27.10 23.41 63.05
C ARG A 391 -27.14 22.95 64.51
N SER A 392 -26.85 21.67 64.78
CA SER A 392 -26.77 21.16 66.16
C SER A 392 -25.65 21.84 66.98
N ALA A 393 -24.53 22.18 66.35
CA ALA A 393 -23.43 22.88 67.02
C ALA A 393 -23.80 24.34 67.33
N PHE A 394 -24.51 25.02 66.42
CA PHE A 394 -25.01 26.37 66.63
C PHE A 394 -26.06 26.42 67.76
N ASP A 395 -27.04 25.51 67.72
CA ASP A 395 -28.10 25.43 68.73
C ASP A 395 -27.51 25.13 70.13
N ALA A 396 -26.52 24.24 70.22
CA ALA A 396 -25.80 23.96 71.47
C ALA A 396 -25.00 25.16 72.00
N GLY A 397 -24.40 25.97 71.12
CA GLY A 397 -23.72 27.21 71.49
C GLY A 397 -24.69 28.28 71.98
N TRP A 398 -25.84 28.42 71.32
CA TRP A 398 -26.87 29.40 71.67
C TRP A 398 -27.55 29.08 73.03
N GLU A 399 -27.84 27.81 73.29
CA GLU A 399 -28.32 27.32 74.59
C GLU A 399 -27.35 27.67 75.72
N LYS A 400 -26.04 27.56 75.49
CA LYS A 400 -25.01 27.87 76.49
C LYS A 400 -24.98 29.36 76.87
N ILE A 401 -25.12 30.25 75.89
CA ILE A 401 -25.16 31.72 76.11
C ILE A 401 -26.43 32.13 76.88
N ASN A 402 -27.57 31.49 76.61
CA ASN A 402 -28.81 31.75 77.35
C ASN A 402 -28.80 31.21 78.79
N GLN A 403 -28.00 30.19 79.09
CA GLN A 403 -27.81 29.69 80.45
C GLN A 403 -26.94 30.64 81.29
N ASP A 404 -25.94 31.28 80.68
CA ASP A 404 -25.05 32.25 81.35
C ASP A 404 -25.70 33.62 81.64
N THR A 405 -26.85 33.92 81.03
CA THR A 405 -27.58 35.19 81.21
C THR A 405 -28.81 35.10 82.13
N LYS A 406 -29.06 33.95 82.78
CA LYS A 406 -30.06 33.88 83.86
C LYS A 406 -29.53 34.64 85.10
N PRO A 407 -30.22 35.67 85.59
CA PRO A 407 -29.79 36.36 86.80
C PRO A 407 -29.98 35.44 88.00
N ASN A 408 -28.90 35.16 88.72
CA ASN A 408 -28.93 34.50 90.01
C ASN A 408 -29.68 35.39 91.02
N GLY A 409 -30.93 35.06 91.29
CA GLY A 409 -31.66 35.59 92.44
C GLY A 409 -31.29 34.83 93.71
N SER A 410 -30.45 35.44 94.55
CA SER A 410 -30.36 35.13 95.99
C SER A 410 -29.77 36.32 96.75
N GLY A 411 -30.51 36.87 97.71
CA GLY A 411 -30.10 37.99 98.57
C GLY A 411 -31.28 38.91 98.88
N GLU A 412 -32.35 38.38 99.49
CA GLU A 412 -32.61 38.45 100.94
C GLU A 412 -33.12 39.83 101.41
N GLN A 413 -34.33 39.81 101.96
CA GLN A 413 -35.06 40.95 102.50
C GLN A 413 -34.35 41.52 103.73
N SER A 414 -34.21 42.84 103.79
CA SER A 414 -34.26 43.57 105.05
C SER A 414 -35.12 44.84 104.87
N LYS A 415 -36.31 44.83 105.48
CA LYS A 415 -36.97 46.04 106.00
C LYS A 415 -36.16 46.54 107.22
N PRO A 416 -36.48 47.67 107.86
CA PRO A 416 -36.82 49.02 107.41
C PRO A 416 -35.88 50.07 108.08
N SER A 417 -36.06 51.38 107.85
CA SER A 417 -36.20 52.42 108.90
C SER A 417 -36.05 53.85 108.35
N ILE A 418 -37.08 54.66 108.64
CA ILE A 418 -37.20 56.13 108.63
C ILE A 418 -37.33 56.78 107.24
#